data_AF-A0A1H1NT77-F1
#
_entry.id   AF-A0A1H1NT77-F1
#
_cell.length_a   1.000
_cell.length_b   1.000
_cell.length_c   1.000
_cell.angle_alpha   90.00
_cell.angle_beta   90.00
_cell.angle_gamma   90.00
#
_symmetry.space_group_name_H-M   'P 1'
#
loop_
_entity.id
_entity.type
_entity.pdbx_description
1 polymer ?
#
loop_
_entity_poly.entity_id
_entity_poly.type
_entity_poly.pdbx_seq_one_letter_code
_entity_poly.pdbx_strand_id
1 'polypeptide(L)'
;MARKDNGANDESPEPLVSKGTAGEDIDDLGVPVDDDVVEDETTAGDVIDDETAASAKKGPAGKASDAKDADESGATAGLDDVPFELAEDTPDPDELPETGLVSEFVDVGNRQAAWLVSNRESTTAMRSPYFLVTAAVIILGVLAAIISGIVADVQKDSGTPTMAMVGVGEQAQMYEQQLGVKITDAKDAPAAEKLVREGKVDAAFIQDPSGQGQPTIIALDKQPEALLEKLAPKTEATLLKTPAVDGAVATPLLWGMVALSLLVVATLGTALYQNLRLEKRNRITEIIAATIPPRASASGRITGMLTLVIVHLVAAAVVTELGLSLSGKTSLAFAMLPGLGWFALTLLLTAWSVFALLVWASTVVGSKARATFVTIIGVITVAGFFAPVIIGPSGTVAKVLSWTPFTSPLGIAGRSFAGQAAWWEGLVAAGIALVLAVILHALASGAYVRSVLSGGGRGGRTVKMSKRAQKVGAAASTPGSGAKDSPASAADDSDDSDEDAESAIDAKSTAASAKESDAKKSDVKSAAKDEEDAKSADDPRDGK
;
A
#
# COMPACT_ATOMS: atom_id res chain seq x y z
N MET A 1 78.04 12.35 2.29
CA MET A 1 78.69 13.35 1.41
C MET A 1 78.33 13.04 -0.03
N ALA A 2 78.42 14.03 -0.92
CA ALA A 2 78.48 13.93 -2.39
C ALA A 2 77.27 13.33 -3.17
N ARG A 3 76.88 14.11 -4.18
CA ARG A 3 76.10 13.83 -5.40
C ARG A 3 76.79 12.71 -6.25
N LYS A 4 76.27 12.23 -7.39
CA LYS A 4 75.61 12.94 -8.51
C LYS A 4 75.04 11.96 -9.58
N ASP A 5 74.04 12.40 -10.35
CA ASP A 5 73.67 12.04 -11.76
C ASP A 5 73.61 10.55 -12.23
N ASN A 6 72.85 10.13 -13.25
CA ASN A 6 71.70 10.70 -14.00
C ASN A 6 71.01 9.56 -14.80
N GLY A 7 69.72 9.72 -15.12
CA GLY A 7 68.97 8.87 -16.06
C GLY A 7 67.47 9.10 -15.94
N ALA A 8 66.80 9.43 -17.04
CA ALA A 8 65.41 9.93 -17.03
C ALA A 8 64.54 9.26 -18.11
N ASN A 9 63.25 9.05 -17.81
CA ASN A 9 62.13 9.77 -18.44
C ASN A 9 60.75 9.31 -17.93
N ASP A 10 59.76 10.19 -18.11
CA ASP A 10 58.30 9.99 -18.08
C ASP A 10 57.62 9.30 -16.88
N GLU A 11 57.25 10.12 -15.89
CA GLU A 11 55.86 10.26 -15.44
C GLU A 11 55.68 11.66 -14.81
N SER A 12 54.51 12.30 -14.95
CA SER A 12 54.22 13.64 -14.38
C SER A 12 52.94 13.61 -13.52
N PRO A 13 52.93 14.23 -12.32
CA PRO A 13 51.94 13.91 -11.28
C PRO A 13 50.76 14.91 -11.17
N GLU A 14 49.77 14.50 -10.37
CA GLU A 14 48.69 15.34 -9.86
C GLU A 14 49.19 16.53 -9.01
N PRO A 15 48.46 17.67 -9.00
CA PRO A 15 48.54 18.67 -7.94
C PRO A 15 47.29 18.68 -7.03
N LEU A 16 47.53 18.56 -5.73
CA LEU A 16 46.55 18.71 -4.64
C LEU A 16 45.77 20.03 -4.70
N VAL A 17 44.48 20.01 -4.29
CA VAL A 17 43.70 21.23 -4.03
C VAL A 17 43.12 21.31 -2.61
N SER A 18 43.34 22.50 -2.04
CA SER A 18 42.86 23.12 -0.79
C SER A 18 41.67 22.52 -0.02
N LYS A 19 41.75 22.59 1.33
CA LYS A 19 40.56 22.55 2.21
C LYS A 19 39.95 23.95 2.31
N GLY A 20 38.65 24.06 2.00
CA GLY A 20 37.84 25.28 2.17
C GLY A 20 36.56 24.99 2.94
N THR A 21 36.21 25.89 3.86
CA THR A 21 35.04 25.89 4.76
C THR A 21 33.69 25.63 4.09
N ALA A 22 32.79 24.95 4.80
CA ALA A 22 31.41 24.73 4.38
C ALA A 22 30.52 25.99 4.49
N GLY A 23 29.46 26.01 3.68
CA GLY A 23 28.22 26.75 3.89
C GLY A 23 27.06 25.82 3.55
N GLU A 24 25.92 26.00 4.22
CA GLU A 24 24.71 25.17 4.03
C GLU A 24 23.86 25.68 2.84
N ASP A 25 22.84 24.91 2.48
CA ASP A 25 21.77 25.19 1.51
C ASP A 25 22.14 25.34 0.01
N ILE A 26 21.87 24.29 -0.77
CA ILE A 26 21.27 24.34 -2.13
C ILE A 26 20.78 22.92 -2.51
N ASP A 27 19.53 22.82 -2.98
CA ASP A 27 18.97 21.62 -3.62
C ASP A 27 19.24 21.63 -5.14
N ASP A 28 19.40 20.45 -5.73
CA ASP A 28 19.40 20.27 -7.20
C ASP A 28 17.94 20.02 -7.70
N LEU A 29 17.71 20.17 -9.02
CA LEU A 29 16.42 20.09 -9.73
C LEU A 29 15.50 21.32 -9.56
N GLY A 30 15.97 22.49 -9.99
CA GLY A 30 15.23 23.75 -9.90
C GLY A 30 14.03 23.92 -10.86
N VAL A 31 12.91 24.39 -10.30
CA VAL A 31 11.81 25.15 -10.93
C VAL A 31 11.37 26.19 -9.88
N PRO A 32 11.12 27.47 -10.23
CA PRO A 32 11.00 28.53 -9.22
C PRO A 32 9.81 28.39 -8.25
N VAL A 33 9.98 29.03 -7.10
CA VAL A 33 8.91 29.38 -6.16
C VAL A 33 8.55 30.83 -6.43
N ASP A 34 7.35 31.08 -6.93
CA ASP A 34 6.83 32.44 -7.12
C ASP A 34 6.07 32.88 -5.84
N ASP A 35 6.62 33.88 -5.15
CA ASP A 35 5.93 34.66 -4.13
C ASP A 35 5.03 35.75 -4.76
N ASP A 36 4.18 36.38 -3.96
CA ASP A 36 3.21 37.39 -4.41
C ASP A 36 3.87 38.63 -5.06
N VAL A 37 3.49 38.94 -6.32
CA VAL A 37 3.63 40.28 -6.91
C VAL A 37 2.31 40.71 -7.54
N VAL A 38 1.88 41.93 -7.21
CA VAL A 38 0.76 42.64 -7.84
C VAL A 38 1.34 43.82 -8.60
N GLU A 39 1.17 43.84 -9.93
CA GLU A 39 1.23 45.07 -10.71
C GLU A 39 0.09 45.10 -11.75
N ASP A 40 -0.32 46.31 -12.08
CA ASP A 40 -1.39 46.69 -13.00
C ASP A 40 -0.79 47.73 -13.94
N GLU A 41 -0.79 47.49 -15.25
CA GLU A 41 -0.70 48.63 -16.18
C GLU A 41 -1.40 48.37 -17.51
N THR A 42 -2.06 49.43 -17.98
CA THR A 42 -2.66 49.54 -19.31
C THR A 42 -1.69 50.18 -20.30
N THR A 43 -1.65 49.69 -21.53
CA THR A 43 -1.30 50.57 -22.68
C THR A 43 -1.97 50.07 -23.96
N ALA A 44 -2.15 50.97 -24.93
CA ALA A 44 -2.90 50.71 -26.15
C ALA A 44 -2.13 51.14 -27.41
N GLY A 45 -2.47 50.51 -28.53
CA GLY A 45 -2.19 50.96 -29.89
C GLY A 45 -2.75 49.91 -30.87
N ASP A 46 -3.71 50.21 -31.74
CA ASP A 46 -3.64 51.07 -32.94
C ASP A 46 -2.82 50.39 -34.09
N VAL A 47 -3.28 50.30 -35.35
CA VAL A 47 -4.45 50.96 -35.97
C VAL A 47 -4.85 50.33 -37.34
N ILE A 48 -6.13 50.45 -37.76
CA ILE A 48 -6.68 50.52 -39.15
C ILE A 48 -6.62 49.26 -40.06
N ASP A 49 -7.65 48.87 -40.85
CA ASP A 49 -9.12 49.13 -40.94
C ASP A 49 -9.74 47.93 -41.78
N ASP A 50 -10.82 47.91 -42.60
CA ASP A 50 -11.75 48.89 -43.21
C ASP A 50 -13.07 48.18 -43.72
N GLU A 51 -13.92 48.93 -44.42
CA GLU A 51 -15.09 48.54 -45.23
C GLU A 51 -16.30 47.89 -44.53
N THR A 52 -16.88 48.72 -43.68
CA THR A 52 -18.32 49.04 -43.61
C THR A 52 -19.32 48.36 -44.59
N ALA A 53 -20.42 47.87 -44.04
CA ALA A 53 -21.77 48.02 -44.63
C ALA A 53 -22.82 48.18 -43.49
N ALA A 54 -23.89 48.94 -43.71
CA ALA A 54 -24.75 49.45 -42.63
C ALA A 54 -26.27 49.32 -42.87
N SER A 55 -27.02 49.38 -41.74
CA SER A 55 -28.50 49.46 -41.67
C SER A 55 -29.26 48.14 -41.95
N ALA A 56 -30.39 47.82 -41.31
CA ALA A 56 -31.32 48.69 -40.58
C ALA A 56 -32.03 47.99 -39.39
N LYS A 57 -32.56 48.79 -38.45
CA LYS A 57 -33.49 48.33 -37.39
C LYS A 57 -34.94 48.47 -37.84
N LYS A 58 -35.79 47.46 -37.57
CA LYS A 58 -37.20 47.67 -37.19
C LYS A 58 -37.75 46.52 -36.33
N GLY A 59 -38.77 46.79 -35.51
CA GLY A 59 -39.25 45.92 -34.43
C GLY A 59 -40.52 45.09 -34.75
N PRO A 60 -41.03 44.34 -33.75
CA PRO A 60 -41.98 43.22 -33.94
C PRO A 60 -43.45 43.52 -33.59
N ALA A 61 -44.40 42.73 -34.09
CA ALA A 61 -45.77 42.56 -33.56
C ALA A 61 -46.53 41.34 -34.17
N GLY A 62 -47.41 40.69 -33.38
CA GLY A 62 -48.43 39.68 -33.83
C GLY A 62 -47.89 38.28 -34.19
N LYS A 63 -48.29 37.13 -33.61
CA LYS A 63 -49.39 36.67 -32.72
C LYS A 63 -50.75 36.35 -33.39
N ALA A 64 -51.30 35.16 -33.04
CA ALA A 64 -52.55 34.52 -33.50
C ALA A 64 -52.46 33.83 -34.89
N SER A 65 -53.08 32.67 -35.15
CA SER A 65 -53.81 31.73 -34.27
C SER A 65 -54.03 30.36 -34.93
N ASP A 66 -54.08 29.31 -34.10
CA ASP A 66 -54.91 28.08 -34.16
C ASP A 66 -55.32 27.41 -35.49
N ALA A 67 -55.11 26.08 -35.51
CA ALA A 67 -56.02 25.04 -36.04
C ALA A 67 -56.23 24.89 -37.57
N LYS A 68 -56.63 23.72 -38.11
CA LYS A 68 -56.43 22.28 -37.75
C LYS A 68 -56.98 21.46 -38.94
N ASP A 69 -56.57 20.19 -39.05
CA ASP A 69 -57.21 19.10 -39.82
C ASP A 69 -57.23 19.16 -41.37
N ALA A 70 -56.43 18.25 -41.94
CA ALA A 70 -56.83 17.23 -42.92
C ALA A 70 -56.99 17.54 -44.43
N ASP A 71 -56.34 16.64 -45.18
CA ASP A 71 -56.86 15.80 -46.28
C ASP A 71 -56.29 15.98 -47.71
N GLU A 72 -56.34 14.89 -48.46
CA GLU A 72 -55.54 14.64 -49.67
C GLU A 72 -56.10 15.27 -50.97
N SER A 73 -55.20 15.69 -51.88
CA SER A 73 -55.19 15.19 -53.27
C SER A 73 -53.89 15.61 -54.00
N GLY A 74 -53.28 14.69 -54.74
CA GLY A 74 -51.91 14.84 -55.24
C GLY A 74 -51.77 15.45 -56.65
N ALA A 75 -50.54 15.87 -56.96
CA ALA A 75 -50.05 16.10 -58.32
C ALA A 75 -48.51 15.98 -58.38
N THR A 76 -47.98 14.80 -58.70
CA THR A 76 -46.54 14.62 -59.00
C THR A 76 -46.26 14.93 -60.47
N ALA A 77 -45.43 15.94 -60.76
CA ALA A 77 -45.18 16.39 -62.14
C ALA A 77 -43.73 16.87 -62.45
N GLY A 78 -42.74 16.21 -61.84
CA GLY A 78 -41.38 16.10 -62.40
C GLY A 78 -40.36 17.21 -62.11
N LEU A 79 -39.09 16.81 -62.22
CA LEU A 79 -37.84 17.58 -62.06
C LEU A 79 -37.54 18.02 -60.61
N ASP A 80 -36.37 17.74 -60.01
CA ASP A 80 -35.15 17.12 -60.54
C ASP A 80 -34.73 15.87 -59.74
N ASP A 81 -34.37 14.78 -60.44
CA ASP A 81 -33.63 13.66 -59.84
C ASP A 81 -32.16 14.09 -59.68
N VAL A 82 -31.73 14.38 -58.45
CA VAL A 82 -30.30 14.57 -58.15
C VAL A 82 -29.54 13.26 -58.40
N PRO A 83 -28.37 13.29 -59.08
CA PRO A 83 -27.53 12.09 -59.22
C PRO A 83 -27.18 11.52 -57.85
N PHE A 84 -27.13 10.18 -57.71
CA PHE A 84 -26.92 9.54 -56.40
C PHE A 84 -25.60 9.93 -55.72
N GLU A 85 -24.59 10.35 -56.50
CA GLU A 85 -23.30 10.87 -56.01
C GLU A 85 -23.37 12.30 -55.43
N LEU A 86 -24.55 12.95 -55.50
CA LEU A 86 -24.87 14.27 -54.95
C LEU A 86 -26.09 14.25 -54.00
N ALA A 87 -26.65 13.07 -53.72
CA ALA A 87 -27.53 12.91 -52.57
C ALA A 87 -26.65 12.97 -51.32
N GLU A 88 -26.88 13.96 -50.45
CA GLU A 88 -26.31 13.91 -49.10
C GLU A 88 -26.93 12.71 -48.37
N ASP A 89 -26.08 11.86 -47.77
CA ASP A 89 -26.52 10.80 -46.84
C ASP A 89 -27.13 11.47 -45.60
N THR A 90 -28.38 11.93 -45.70
CA THR A 90 -29.17 12.36 -44.56
C THR A 90 -29.43 11.13 -43.68
N PRO A 91 -28.99 11.11 -42.41
CA PRO A 91 -29.29 10.00 -41.51
C PRO A 91 -30.79 9.75 -41.43
N ASP A 92 -31.17 8.49 -41.17
CA ASP A 92 -32.56 8.11 -41.00
C ASP A 92 -33.22 9.03 -39.95
N PRO A 93 -34.41 9.62 -40.21
CA PRO A 93 -35.08 10.47 -39.23
C PRO A 93 -35.32 9.78 -37.87
N ASP A 94 -35.37 8.44 -37.82
CA ASP A 94 -35.47 7.67 -36.57
C ASP A 94 -34.10 7.50 -35.85
N GLU A 95 -32.97 7.82 -36.51
CA GLU A 95 -31.62 7.91 -35.91
C GLU A 95 -31.23 9.35 -35.49
N LEU A 96 -31.99 10.37 -35.91
CA LEU A 96 -31.76 11.76 -35.52
C LEU A 96 -32.34 12.05 -34.12
N PRO A 97 -31.64 12.81 -33.26
CA PRO A 97 -32.15 13.15 -31.93
C PRO A 97 -33.38 14.06 -32.03
N GLU A 98 -34.49 13.72 -31.36
CA GLU A 98 -35.81 14.38 -31.44
C GLU A 98 -35.78 15.92 -31.25
N THR A 99 -34.74 16.44 -30.60
CA THR A 99 -34.57 17.87 -30.29
C THR A 99 -33.73 18.65 -31.30
N GLY A 100 -33.17 17.99 -32.33
CA GLY A 100 -32.26 18.60 -33.31
C GLY A 100 -30.89 19.00 -32.74
N LEU A 101 -30.57 18.59 -31.51
CA LEU A 101 -29.28 18.85 -30.87
C LEU A 101 -28.34 17.65 -31.06
N VAL A 102 -27.21 17.87 -31.74
CA VAL A 102 -26.20 16.84 -32.08
C VAL A 102 -25.61 16.11 -30.85
N SER A 103 -25.85 16.63 -29.64
CA SER A 103 -25.64 15.90 -28.39
C SER A 103 -26.89 16.00 -27.50
N GLU A 104 -27.78 15.02 -27.59
CA GLU A 104 -28.64 14.72 -26.45
C GLU A 104 -27.75 14.29 -25.27
N PHE A 105 -27.90 14.94 -24.12
CA PHE A 105 -27.14 14.61 -22.92
C PHE A 105 -27.68 13.33 -22.29
N VAL A 106 -27.23 12.18 -22.81
CA VAL A 106 -27.56 10.86 -22.24
C VAL A 106 -27.10 10.82 -20.78
N ASP A 107 -28.07 10.87 -19.88
CA ASP A 107 -27.88 11.00 -18.43
C ASP A 107 -27.29 9.69 -17.85
N VAL A 108 -25.97 9.55 -17.95
CA VAL A 108 -25.23 8.33 -17.57
C VAL A 108 -25.42 8.01 -16.09
N GLY A 109 -26.23 6.99 -15.84
CA GLY A 109 -26.56 6.56 -14.48
C GLY A 109 -25.32 6.22 -13.67
N ASN A 110 -25.39 6.41 -12.34
CA ASN A 110 -24.25 6.28 -11.41
C ASN A 110 -23.35 5.03 -11.62
N ARG A 111 -23.90 3.91 -12.10
CA ARG A 111 -23.14 2.70 -12.44
C ARG A 111 -22.35 2.83 -13.76
N GLN A 112 -22.94 3.40 -14.80
CA GLN A 112 -22.27 3.67 -16.08
C GLN A 112 -21.17 4.72 -15.90
N ALA A 113 -21.45 5.82 -15.20
CA ALA A 113 -20.46 6.84 -14.88
C ALA A 113 -19.26 6.28 -14.08
N ALA A 114 -19.51 5.39 -13.10
CA ALA A 114 -18.45 4.72 -12.36
C ALA A 114 -17.64 3.75 -13.26
N TRP A 115 -18.30 3.01 -14.15
CA TRP A 115 -17.65 2.09 -15.09
C TRP A 115 -16.78 2.83 -16.12
N LEU A 116 -17.26 3.95 -16.68
CA LEU A 116 -16.49 4.79 -17.62
C LEU A 116 -15.20 5.31 -16.98
N VAL A 117 -15.27 5.81 -15.74
CA VAL A 117 -14.09 6.20 -14.97
C VAL A 117 -13.20 4.98 -14.69
N SER A 118 -13.78 3.86 -14.26
CA SER A 118 -13.04 2.62 -14.02
C SER A 118 -12.21 2.18 -15.23
N ASN A 119 -12.79 2.28 -16.44
CA ASN A 119 -12.14 1.92 -17.70
C ASN A 119 -11.07 2.94 -18.15
N ARG A 120 -11.32 4.25 -17.98
CA ARG A 120 -10.32 5.32 -18.19
C ARG A 120 -9.08 5.07 -17.32
N GLU A 121 -9.28 4.91 -16.02
CA GLU A 121 -8.21 4.80 -15.04
C GLU A 121 -7.42 3.49 -15.20
N SER A 122 -8.11 2.36 -15.38
CA SER A 122 -7.43 1.07 -15.60
C SER A 122 -6.64 1.07 -16.91
N THR A 123 -7.19 1.60 -18.01
CA THR A 123 -6.48 1.67 -19.30
C THR A 123 -5.26 2.59 -19.23
N THR A 124 -5.37 3.73 -18.53
CA THR A 124 -4.29 4.70 -18.37
C THR A 124 -3.17 4.12 -17.50
N ALA A 125 -3.51 3.54 -16.35
CA ALA A 125 -2.53 2.96 -15.44
C ALA A 125 -1.89 1.68 -16.00
N MET A 126 -2.63 0.82 -16.71
CA MET A 126 -2.10 -0.38 -17.37
C MET A 126 -1.07 -0.06 -18.47
N ARG A 127 -1.22 1.09 -19.14
CA ARG A 127 -0.26 1.60 -20.13
C ARG A 127 0.91 2.38 -19.51
N SER A 128 0.94 2.56 -18.19
CA SER A 128 2.03 3.27 -17.51
C SER A 128 3.31 2.38 -17.41
N PRO A 129 4.51 2.98 -17.48
CA PRO A 129 5.75 2.23 -17.30
C PRO A 129 5.82 1.56 -15.92
N TYR A 130 5.27 2.20 -14.87
CA TYR A 130 5.25 1.65 -13.52
C TYR A 130 4.45 0.33 -13.41
N PHE A 131 3.31 0.23 -14.11
CA PHE A 131 2.54 -1.01 -14.20
C PHE A 131 3.33 -2.10 -14.94
N LEU A 132 3.88 -1.78 -16.12
CA LEU A 132 4.62 -2.74 -16.94
C LEU A 132 5.89 -3.25 -16.25
N VAL A 133 6.64 -2.36 -15.57
CA VAL A 133 7.81 -2.74 -14.75
C VAL A 133 7.38 -3.56 -13.54
N THR A 134 6.28 -3.22 -12.86
CA THR A 134 5.76 -4.01 -11.72
C THR A 134 5.39 -5.44 -12.16
N ALA A 135 4.66 -5.57 -13.27
CA ALA A 135 4.31 -6.87 -13.84
C ALA A 135 5.56 -7.67 -14.28
N ALA A 136 6.53 -7.02 -14.94
CA ALA A 136 7.78 -7.66 -15.34
C ALA A 136 8.61 -8.14 -14.13
N VAL A 137 8.76 -7.32 -13.08
CA VAL A 137 9.46 -7.68 -11.85
C VAL A 137 8.79 -8.85 -11.13
N ILE A 138 7.45 -8.90 -11.09
CA ILE A 138 6.70 -10.03 -10.52
C ILE A 138 6.94 -11.30 -11.33
N ILE A 139 6.79 -11.26 -12.66
CA ILE A 139 6.96 -12.42 -13.54
C ILE A 139 8.41 -12.93 -13.48
N LEU A 140 9.40 -12.06 -13.62
CA LEU A 140 10.82 -12.42 -13.55
C LEU A 140 11.23 -12.90 -12.15
N GLY A 141 10.69 -12.30 -11.08
CA GLY A 141 10.94 -12.73 -9.70
C GLY A 141 10.39 -14.13 -9.41
N VAL A 142 9.18 -14.43 -9.85
CA VAL A 142 8.58 -15.78 -9.75
C VAL A 142 9.38 -16.79 -10.57
N LEU A 143 9.73 -16.47 -11.82
CA LEU A 143 10.55 -17.35 -12.66
C LEU A 143 11.95 -17.59 -12.06
N ALA A 144 12.60 -16.56 -11.51
CA ALA A 144 13.89 -16.68 -10.85
C ALA A 144 13.82 -17.55 -9.58
N ALA A 145 12.74 -17.45 -8.80
CA ALA A 145 12.50 -18.31 -7.64
C ALA A 145 12.31 -19.78 -8.04
N ILE A 146 11.55 -20.05 -9.11
CA ILE A 146 11.34 -21.39 -9.66
C ILE A 146 12.66 -21.96 -10.19
N ILE A 147 13.40 -21.21 -11.01
CA ILE A 147 14.70 -21.64 -11.57
C ILE A 147 15.70 -21.92 -10.44
N SER A 148 15.79 -21.05 -9.44
CA SER A 148 16.62 -21.28 -8.25
C SER A 148 16.20 -22.54 -7.50
N GLY A 149 14.90 -22.81 -7.38
CA GLY A 149 14.34 -24.02 -6.78
C GLY A 149 14.47 -25.30 -7.61
N ILE A 150 14.78 -25.21 -8.91
CA ILE A 150 15.20 -26.35 -9.74
C ILE A 150 16.70 -26.58 -9.55
N VAL A 151 17.51 -25.52 -9.69
CA VAL A 151 18.97 -25.60 -9.55
C VAL A 151 19.36 -26.12 -8.17
N ALA A 152 18.69 -25.67 -7.09
CA ALA A 152 18.94 -26.14 -5.74
C ALA A 152 18.57 -27.62 -5.50
N ASP A 153 17.60 -28.19 -6.24
CA ASP A 153 17.34 -29.65 -6.16
C ASP A 153 18.40 -30.42 -6.95
N VAL A 154 18.63 -30.03 -8.21
CA VAL A 154 19.69 -30.63 -9.04
C VAL A 154 21.03 -30.60 -8.32
N GLN A 155 21.34 -29.55 -7.58
CA GLN A 155 22.62 -29.40 -6.88
C GLN A 155 22.73 -30.29 -5.62
N LYS A 156 21.63 -30.63 -4.93
CA LYS A 156 21.63 -31.66 -3.87
C LYS A 156 21.95 -33.04 -4.43
N ASP A 157 21.40 -33.36 -5.61
CA ASP A 157 21.61 -34.65 -6.28
C ASP A 157 22.91 -34.70 -7.12
N SER A 158 23.55 -33.54 -7.38
CA SER A 158 24.65 -33.40 -8.36
C SER A 158 25.96 -34.10 -8.02
N GLY A 159 26.13 -34.53 -6.76
CA GLY A 159 27.28 -35.32 -6.33
C GLY A 159 26.82 -36.57 -5.63
N THR A 160 27.09 -37.75 -6.21
CA THR A 160 27.21 -38.97 -5.41
C THR A 160 28.47 -38.83 -4.56
N PRO A 161 28.34 -38.61 -3.24
CA PRO A 161 29.51 -38.37 -2.41
C PRO A 161 30.38 -39.63 -2.34
N THR A 162 31.66 -39.43 -2.09
CA THR A 162 32.70 -40.45 -2.25
C THR A 162 33.32 -40.80 -0.89
N MET A 163 33.53 -42.08 -0.64
CA MET A 163 33.92 -42.60 0.67
C MET A 163 35.00 -43.67 0.55
N ALA A 164 36.04 -43.62 1.38
CA ALA A 164 36.88 -44.78 1.62
C ALA A 164 36.30 -45.64 2.75
N MET A 165 36.16 -46.95 2.55
CA MET A 165 35.85 -47.91 3.61
C MET A 165 37.00 -48.90 3.77
N VAL A 166 37.30 -49.30 5.01
CA VAL A 166 38.42 -50.20 5.30
C VAL A 166 37.99 -51.67 5.17
N GLY A 167 38.64 -52.42 4.28
CA GLY A 167 38.54 -53.88 4.21
C GLY A 167 37.19 -54.44 3.71
N VAL A 168 36.45 -53.69 2.90
CA VAL A 168 35.15 -54.11 2.35
C VAL A 168 35.29 -54.96 1.07
N GLY A 169 36.37 -54.77 0.30
CA GLY A 169 36.67 -55.54 -0.91
C GLY A 169 35.48 -55.63 -1.87
N GLU A 170 35.09 -56.87 -2.23
CA GLU A 170 33.95 -57.13 -3.12
C GLU A 170 32.60 -56.62 -2.59
N GLN A 171 32.45 -56.42 -1.28
CA GLN A 171 31.23 -55.88 -0.67
C GLN A 171 31.02 -54.39 -0.97
N ALA A 172 32.05 -53.66 -1.46
CA ALA A 172 31.96 -52.24 -1.74
C ALA A 172 30.72 -51.90 -2.58
N GLN A 173 30.47 -52.64 -3.68
CA GLN A 173 29.32 -52.41 -4.58
C GLN A 173 27.95 -52.60 -3.88
N MET A 174 27.87 -53.45 -2.85
CA MET A 174 26.65 -53.64 -2.07
C MET A 174 26.37 -52.41 -1.20
N TYR A 175 27.40 -51.87 -0.54
CA TYR A 175 27.30 -50.62 0.21
C TYR A 175 27.07 -49.42 -0.71
N GLU A 176 27.63 -49.41 -1.94
CA GLU A 176 27.37 -48.34 -2.93
C GLU A 176 25.88 -48.28 -3.29
N GLN A 177 25.26 -49.44 -3.54
CA GLN A 177 23.84 -49.56 -3.88
C GLN A 177 22.93 -49.25 -2.68
N GLN A 178 23.32 -49.61 -1.44
CA GLN A 178 22.52 -49.33 -0.25
C GLN A 178 22.56 -47.87 0.20
N LEU A 179 23.71 -47.19 0.08
CA LEU A 179 23.90 -45.82 0.56
C LEU A 179 23.75 -44.75 -0.53
N GLY A 180 23.89 -45.14 -1.82
CA GLY A 180 24.01 -44.20 -2.93
C GLY A 180 25.26 -43.32 -2.79
N VAL A 181 26.38 -43.95 -2.42
CA VAL A 181 27.69 -43.37 -2.13
C VAL A 181 28.70 -44.13 -2.97
N LYS A 182 29.70 -43.48 -3.55
CA LYS A 182 30.76 -44.20 -4.28
C LYS A 182 31.85 -44.64 -3.32
N ILE A 183 32.19 -45.93 -3.30
CA ILE A 183 33.03 -46.52 -2.24
C ILE A 183 34.36 -47.04 -2.80
N THR A 184 35.45 -46.56 -2.21
CA THR A 184 36.81 -47.01 -2.48
C THR A 184 37.27 -47.92 -1.35
N ASP A 185 37.63 -49.16 -1.67
CA ASP A 185 38.22 -50.08 -0.69
C ASP A 185 39.63 -49.63 -0.28
N ALA A 186 39.84 -49.52 1.03
CA ALA A 186 41.12 -49.18 1.64
C ALA A 186 41.64 -50.36 2.46
N LYS A 187 42.93 -50.67 2.34
CA LYS A 187 43.54 -51.85 2.99
C LYS A 187 43.63 -51.73 4.52
N ASP A 188 43.78 -50.50 5.01
CA ASP A 188 43.87 -50.16 6.42
C ASP A 188 43.40 -48.71 6.66
N ALA A 189 43.24 -48.33 7.93
CA ALA A 189 42.84 -46.97 8.32
C ALA A 189 43.84 -45.88 7.85
N PRO A 190 45.18 -46.06 7.93
CA PRO A 190 46.13 -45.11 7.35
C PRO A 190 45.98 -44.90 5.84
N ALA A 191 45.69 -45.94 5.06
CA ALA A 191 45.41 -45.82 3.64
C ALA A 191 44.11 -45.05 3.37
N ALA A 192 43.06 -45.27 4.16
CA ALA A 192 41.80 -44.53 4.06
C ALA A 192 42.01 -43.03 4.37
N GLU A 193 42.71 -42.70 5.44
CA GLU A 193 43.10 -41.33 5.81
C GLU A 193 43.96 -40.67 4.71
N LYS A 194 44.85 -41.44 4.08
CA LYS A 194 45.69 -40.96 2.96
C LYS A 194 44.87 -40.65 1.71
N LEU A 195 43.79 -41.40 1.41
CA LEU A 195 42.89 -41.10 0.29
C LEU A 195 42.09 -39.79 0.52
N VAL A 196 41.70 -39.50 1.76
CA VAL A 196 41.09 -38.22 2.16
C VAL A 196 42.09 -37.08 2.00
N ARG A 197 43.33 -37.23 2.51
CA ARG A 197 44.41 -36.23 2.34
C ARG A 197 44.82 -35.99 0.88
N GLU A 198 44.63 -36.97 0.00
CA GLU A 198 44.88 -36.84 -1.44
C GLU A 198 43.69 -36.27 -2.23
N GLY A 199 42.56 -35.95 -1.58
CA GLY A 199 41.35 -35.44 -2.24
C GLY A 199 40.70 -36.44 -3.20
N LYS A 200 40.90 -37.74 -2.96
CA LYS A 200 40.35 -38.84 -3.80
C LYS A 200 39.00 -39.35 -3.31
N VAL A 201 38.68 -39.10 -2.05
CA VAL A 201 37.39 -39.35 -1.41
C VAL A 201 37.04 -38.19 -0.48
N ASP A 202 35.75 -37.89 -0.32
CA ASP A 202 35.28 -36.81 0.55
C ASP A 202 35.41 -37.15 2.05
N ALA A 203 35.32 -38.44 2.39
CA ALA A 203 35.56 -38.95 3.74
C ALA A 203 36.07 -40.39 3.77
N ALA A 204 36.62 -40.81 4.91
CA ALA A 204 36.90 -42.20 5.25
C ALA A 204 35.99 -42.66 6.39
N PHE A 205 35.32 -43.80 6.22
CA PHE A 205 34.49 -44.45 7.22
C PHE A 205 35.22 -45.69 7.75
N ILE A 206 35.60 -45.65 9.01
CA ILE A 206 36.41 -46.68 9.68
C ILE A 206 35.53 -47.35 10.74
N GLN A 207 35.21 -48.62 10.52
CA GLN A 207 34.55 -49.46 11.52
C GLN A 207 35.59 -49.92 12.56
N ASP A 208 35.19 -50.01 13.83
CA ASP A 208 36.05 -50.58 14.87
C ASP A 208 36.23 -52.10 14.64
N PRO A 209 37.46 -52.63 14.54
CA PRO A 209 37.71 -54.06 14.35
C PRO A 209 37.24 -54.95 15.52
N SER A 210 36.90 -54.39 16.70
CA SER A 210 36.26 -55.18 17.76
C SER A 210 34.73 -55.34 17.60
N GLY A 211 34.11 -54.52 16.74
CA GLY A 211 32.66 -54.48 16.53
C GLY A 211 31.85 -53.88 17.70
N GLN A 212 32.51 -53.28 18.69
CA GLN A 212 31.86 -52.72 19.89
C GLN A 212 32.02 -51.20 20.01
N GLY A 213 33.03 -50.62 19.36
CA GLY A 213 33.23 -49.18 19.24
C GLY A 213 32.31 -48.53 18.21
N GLN A 214 32.11 -47.21 18.35
CA GLN A 214 31.37 -46.42 17.34
C GLN A 214 32.23 -46.25 16.08
N PRO A 215 31.65 -46.32 14.87
CA PRO A 215 32.39 -46.09 13.64
C PRO A 215 32.88 -44.64 13.57
N THR A 216 34.11 -44.45 13.10
CA THR A 216 34.77 -43.13 13.00
C THR A 216 34.71 -42.63 11.56
N ILE A 217 34.34 -41.35 11.39
CA ILE A 217 34.36 -40.66 10.09
C ILE A 217 35.49 -39.64 10.11
N ILE A 218 36.41 -39.72 9.14
CA ILE A 218 37.50 -38.76 8.94
C ILE A 218 37.23 -37.99 7.64
N ALA A 219 37.26 -36.67 7.70
CA ALA A 219 37.17 -35.77 6.55
C ALA A 219 38.30 -34.72 6.62
N LEU A 220 38.55 -34.00 5.52
CA LEU A 220 39.76 -33.19 5.37
C LEU A 220 39.71 -31.83 6.08
N ASP A 221 38.80 -30.96 5.65
CA ASP A 221 38.66 -29.56 6.12
C ASP A 221 37.22 -29.19 6.54
N LYS A 222 36.23 -29.99 6.15
CA LYS A 222 34.79 -29.76 6.36
C LYS A 222 34.09 -31.03 6.82
N GLN A 223 32.95 -30.89 7.50
CA GLN A 223 32.09 -32.04 7.77
C GLN A 223 31.40 -32.49 6.47
N PRO A 224 31.37 -33.80 6.15
CA PRO A 224 30.78 -34.30 4.92
C PRO A 224 29.26 -34.46 5.12
N GLU A 225 28.55 -33.34 5.19
CA GLU A 225 27.12 -33.27 5.57
C GLU A 225 26.24 -34.25 4.77
N ALA A 226 26.43 -34.33 3.44
CA ALA A 226 25.71 -35.26 2.57
C ALA A 226 26.02 -36.75 2.84
N LEU A 227 27.18 -37.08 3.42
CA LEU A 227 27.48 -38.45 3.89
C LEU A 227 26.90 -38.70 5.28
N LEU A 228 26.96 -37.71 6.17
CA LEU A 228 26.39 -37.80 7.51
C LEU A 228 24.86 -37.96 7.43
N GLU A 229 24.19 -37.27 6.51
CA GLU A 229 22.74 -37.42 6.27
C GLU A 229 22.35 -38.78 5.67
N LYS A 230 23.27 -39.46 4.97
CA LYS A 230 23.09 -40.82 4.41
C LYS A 230 23.45 -41.94 5.38
N LEU A 231 24.43 -41.72 6.25
CA LEU A 231 24.88 -42.69 7.27
C LEU A 231 24.09 -42.62 8.57
N ALA A 232 23.58 -41.44 8.94
CA ALA A 232 22.70 -41.30 10.09
C ALA A 232 21.35 -41.97 9.78
N PRO A 233 20.86 -42.91 10.61
CA PRO A 233 19.51 -43.41 10.47
C PRO A 233 18.54 -42.25 10.72
N LYS A 234 17.90 -41.75 9.66
CA LYS A 234 16.83 -40.75 9.78
C LYS A 234 15.67 -41.38 10.52
N THR A 235 15.59 -41.13 11.83
CA THR A 235 14.45 -41.50 12.66
C THR A 235 13.20 -40.83 12.08
N GLU A 236 12.34 -41.60 11.43
CA GLU A 236 11.13 -41.10 10.78
C GLU A 236 10.16 -40.53 11.81
N ALA A 237 10.26 -39.22 12.04
CA ALA A 237 9.39 -38.50 12.94
C ALA A 237 7.97 -38.45 12.34
N THR A 238 7.10 -39.36 12.80
CA THR A 238 5.69 -39.36 12.43
C THR A 238 5.03 -38.05 12.88
N LEU A 239 4.89 -37.11 11.95
CA LEU A 239 4.31 -35.80 12.22
C LEU A 239 2.83 -35.95 12.56
N LEU A 240 2.43 -35.61 13.79
CA LEU A 240 1.02 -35.56 14.18
C LEU A 240 0.21 -34.52 13.36
N LYS A 241 0.90 -33.59 12.69
CA LYS A 241 0.36 -32.64 11.72
C LYS A 241 1.39 -32.39 10.61
N THR A 242 1.24 -33.08 9.49
CA THR A 242 2.01 -32.80 8.27
C THR A 242 1.58 -31.43 7.71
N PRO A 243 2.51 -30.51 7.39
CA PRO A 243 2.16 -29.28 6.68
C PRO A 243 1.74 -29.59 5.24
N ALA A 244 0.90 -28.73 4.64
CA ALA A 244 0.50 -28.89 3.24
C ALA A 244 1.64 -28.53 2.26
N VAL A 245 2.50 -27.59 2.63
CA VAL A 245 3.70 -27.20 1.90
C VAL A 245 4.89 -27.22 2.86
N ASP A 246 6.01 -27.81 2.43
CA ASP A 246 7.21 -27.90 3.26
C ASP A 246 7.75 -26.52 3.69
N GLY A 247 8.35 -26.44 4.88
CA GLY A 247 8.84 -25.21 5.48
C GLY A 247 9.93 -24.50 4.65
N ALA A 248 10.80 -25.24 3.96
CA ALA A 248 11.84 -24.67 3.11
C ALA A 248 11.29 -24.06 1.81
N VAL A 249 10.07 -24.44 1.41
CA VAL A 249 9.35 -23.84 0.26
C VAL A 249 8.39 -22.74 0.73
N ALA A 250 7.60 -23.00 1.77
CA ALA A 250 6.59 -22.07 2.27
C ALA A 250 7.19 -20.77 2.81
N THR A 251 8.35 -20.82 3.46
CA THR A 251 8.99 -19.62 4.04
C THR A 251 9.45 -18.60 2.98
N PRO A 252 10.28 -18.96 1.97
CA PRO A 252 10.65 -18.01 0.91
C PRO A 252 9.45 -17.61 0.04
N LEU A 253 8.48 -18.52 -0.17
CA LEU A 253 7.22 -18.18 -0.85
C LEU A 253 6.46 -17.06 -0.13
N LEU A 254 6.27 -17.15 1.19
CA LEU A 254 5.58 -16.12 1.97
C LEU A 254 6.31 -14.76 1.90
N TRP A 255 7.65 -14.75 1.89
CA TRP A 255 8.42 -13.53 1.64
C TRP A 255 8.24 -12.97 0.22
N GLY A 256 8.18 -13.84 -0.80
CA GLY A 256 7.81 -13.46 -2.16
C GLY A 256 6.39 -12.88 -2.26
N MET A 257 5.44 -13.44 -1.50
CA MET A 257 4.06 -12.95 -1.39
C MET A 257 3.98 -11.59 -0.66
N VAL A 258 4.83 -11.34 0.35
CA VAL A 258 4.99 -10.00 0.96
C VAL A 258 5.51 -9.01 -0.09
N ALA A 259 6.58 -9.35 -0.80
CA ALA A 259 7.16 -8.50 -1.83
C ALA A 259 6.16 -8.16 -2.96
N LEU A 260 5.41 -9.15 -3.44
CA LEU A 260 4.33 -8.98 -4.41
C LEU A 260 3.23 -8.06 -3.86
N SER A 261 2.75 -8.32 -2.63
CA SER A 261 1.68 -7.53 -2.00
C SER A 261 2.06 -6.06 -1.88
N LEU A 262 3.31 -5.80 -1.45
CA LEU A 262 3.86 -4.46 -1.36
C LEU A 262 3.97 -3.81 -2.74
N LEU A 263 4.55 -4.49 -3.73
CA LEU A 263 4.79 -3.91 -5.05
C LEU A 263 3.46 -3.58 -5.77
N VAL A 264 2.49 -4.49 -5.75
CA VAL A 264 1.16 -4.28 -6.37
C VAL A 264 0.40 -3.14 -5.67
N VAL A 265 0.33 -3.14 -4.33
CA VAL A 265 -0.43 -2.13 -3.58
C VAL A 265 0.28 -0.76 -3.59
N ALA A 266 1.60 -0.71 -3.52
CA ALA A 266 2.37 0.53 -3.57
C ALA A 266 2.33 1.17 -4.96
N THR A 267 2.54 0.41 -6.05
CA THR A 267 2.48 0.94 -7.42
C THR A 267 1.08 1.49 -7.73
N LEU A 268 0.03 0.69 -7.56
CA LEU A 268 -1.33 1.09 -7.91
C LEU A 268 -1.89 2.15 -6.95
N GLY A 269 -1.59 2.05 -5.66
CA GLY A 269 -1.97 3.06 -4.66
C GLY A 269 -1.27 4.41 -4.90
N THR A 270 0.01 4.40 -5.27
CA THR A 270 0.75 5.62 -5.63
C THR A 270 0.18 6.28 -6.88
N ALA A 271 -0.07 5.50 -7.94
CA ALA A 271 -0.68 6.02 -9.17
C ALA A 271 -2.06 6.66 -8.90
N LEU A 272 -2.94 5.96 -8.18
CA LEU A 272 -4.25 6.45 -7.76
C LEU A 272 -4.16 7.78 -6.98
N TYR A 273 -3.28 7.83 -5.98
CA TYR A 273 -3.14 9.00 -5.12
C TYR A 273 -2.47 10.19 -5.83
N GLN A 274 -1.53 9.93 -6.75
CA GLN A 274 -0.94 10.96 -7.60
C GLN A 274 -1.95 11.53 -8.60
N ASN A 275 -2.70 10.68 -9.33
CA ASN A 275 -3.76 11.13 -10.25
C ASN A 275 -4.75 12.06 -9.54
N LEU A 276 -5.30 11.63 -8.39
CA LEU A 276 -6.21 12.43 -7.57
C LEU A 276 -5.63 13.79 -7.14
N ARG A 277 -4.33 13.85 -6.83
CA ARG A 277 -3.64 15.11 -6.48
C ARG A 277 -3.41 16.02 -7.68
N LEU A 278 -3.07 15.46 -8.85
CA LEU A 278 -2.87 16.22 -10.08
C LEU A 278 -4.20 16.80 -10.57
N GLU A 279 -5.26 16.00 -10.61
CA GLU A 279 -6.60 16.46 -11.00
C GLU A 279 -7.13 17.55 -10.05
N LYS A 280 -6.84 17.44 -8.74
CA LYS A 280 -7.24 18.44 -7.73
C LYS A 280 -6.40 19.71 -7.78
N ARG A 281 -5.10 19.63 -8.09
CA ARG A 281 -4.23 20.81 -8.30
C ARG A 281 -4.64 21.58 -9.55
N ASN A 282 -4.92 20.86 -10.63
CA ASN A 282 -5.21 21.43 -11.94
C ASN A 282 -6.71 21.77 -12.14
N ARG A 283 -7.52 21.80 -11.07
CA ARG A 283 -9.00 21.99 -11.05
C ARG A 283 -9.83 21.00 -11.90
N ILE A 284 -9.21 19.99 -12.50
CA ILE A 284 -9.86 18.94 -13.29
C ILE A 284 -10.95 18.22 -12.46
N THR A 285 -10.79 18.10 -11.14
CA THR A 285 -11.87 17.56 -10.27
C THR A 285 -13.14 18.40 -10.25
N GLU A 286 -13.05 19.72 -10.44
CA GLU A 286 -14.21 20.62 -10.50
C GLU A 286 -14.93 20.43 -11.86
N ILE A 287 -14.17 20.28 -12.95
CA ILE A 287 -14.69 20.00 -14.31
C ILE A 287 -15.35 18.61 -14.39
N ILE A 288 -14.69 17.57 -13.87
CA ILE A 288 -15.24 16.20 -13.81
C ILE A 288 -16.52 16.15 -12.96
N ALA A 289 -16.63 16.98 -11.92
CA ALA A 289 -17.83 17.03 -11.07
C ALA A 289 -19.03 17.71 -11.75
N ALA A 290 -18.80 18.49 -12.81
CA ALA A 290 -19.86 19.08 -13.63
C ALA A 290 -20.42 18.09 -14.67
N THR A 291 -19.68 17.03 -15.02
CA THR A 291 -20.10 16.03 -16.02
C THR A 291 -20.50 14.68 -15.44
N ILE A 292 -19.95 14.28 -14.27
CA ILE A 292 -20.34 13.02 -13.60
C ILE A 292 -20.45 13.16 -12.07
N PRO A 293 -21.38 12.42 -11.41
CA PRO A 293 -21.53 12.45 -9.96
C PRO A 293 -20.22 12.11 -9.22
N PRO A 294 -19.75 12.95 -8.26
CA PRO A 294 -18.48 12.70 -7.56
C PRO A 294 -18.41 11.37 -6.80
N ARG A 295 -19.56 10.77 -6.41
CA ARG A 295 -19.61 9.40 -5.85
C ARG A 295 -19.17 8.36 -6.88
N ALA A 296 -19.78 8.37 -8.07
CA ALA A 296 -19.43 7.49 -9.17
C ALA A 296 -17.97 7.68 -9.59
N SER A 297 -17.52 8.93 -9.64
CA SER A 297 -16.12 9.30 -9.93
C SER A 297 -15.12 8.69 -8.92
N ALA A 298 -15.43 8.74 -7.61
CA ALA A 298 -14.59 8.12 -6.58
C ALA A 298 -14.61 6.58 -6.65
N SER A 299 -15.80 5.99 -6.76
CA SER A 299 -15.98 4.53 -6.84
C SER A 299 -15.28 3.94 -8.07
N GLY A 300 -15.40 4.59 -9.24
CA GLY A 300 -14.76 4.17 -10.48
C GLY A 300 -13.24 4.14 -10.41
N ARG A 301 -12.60 5.14 -9.80
CA ARG A 301 -11.14 5.12 -9.56
C ARG A 301 -10.71 3.93 -8.70
N ILE A 302 -11.47 3.61 -7.65
CA ILE A 302 -11.19 2.46 -6.78
C ILE A 302 -11.36 1.14 -7.56
N THR A 303 -12.46 0.96 -8.30
CA THR A 303 -12.67 -0.29 -9.07
C THR A 303 -11.66 -0.45 -10.19
N GLY A 304 -11.25 0.62 -10.88
CA GLY A 304 -10.27 0.56 -11.95
C GLY A 304 -8.90 0.06 -11.46
N MET A 305 -8.46 0.51 -10.29
CA MET A 305 -7.24 0.00 -9.66
C MET A 305 -7.41 -1.45 -9.17
N LEU A 306 -8.58 -1.83 -8.66
CA LEU A 306 -8.84 -3.21 -8.24
C LEU A 306 -8.85 -4.20 -9.41
N THR A 307 -9.34 -3.80 -10.59
CA THR A 307 -9.17 -4.58 -11.83
C THR A 307 -7.69 -4.85 -12.12
N LEU A 308 -6.81 -3.87 -11.91
CA LEU A 308 -5.37 -4.04 -12.08
C LEU A 308 -4.70 -4.87 -10.96
N VAL A 309 -5.24 -4.89 -9.74
CA VAL A 309 -4.83 -5.86 -8.70
C VAL A 309 -5.16 -7.29 -9.13
N ILE A 310 -6.36 -7.52 -9.69
CA ILE A 310 -6.76 -8.84 -10.21
C ILE A 310 -5.83 -9.28 -11.35
N VAL A 311 -5.45 -8.38 -12.28
CA VAL A 311 -4.51 -8.71 -13.35
C VAL A 311 -3.15 -9.19 -12.81
N HIS A 312 -2.58 -8.50 -11.81
CA HIS A 312 -1.33 -8.94 -11.19
C HIS A 312 -1.47 -10.27 -10.44
N LEU A 313 -2.57 -10.47 -9.71
CA LEU A 313 -2.85 -11.72 -8.99
C LEU A 313 -2.98 -12.91 -9.94
N VAL A 314 -3.73 -12.74 -11.04
CA VAL A 314 -3.89 -13.79 -12.07
C VAL A 314 -2.56 -14.06 -12.77
N ALA A 315 -1.81 -13.03 -13.17
CA ALA A 315 -0.50 -13.21 -13.80
C ALA A 315 0.49 -13.96 -12.89
N ALA A 316 0.57 -13.57 -11.60
CA ALA A 316 1.44 -14.24 -10.64
C ALA A 316 1.01 -15.69 -10.36
N ALA A 317 -0.30 -15.94 -10.19
CA ALA A 317 -0.82 -17.30 -9.99
C ALA A 317 -0.54 -18.19 -11.20
N VAL A 318 -0.82 -17.71 -12.42
CA VAL A 318 -0.57 -18.47 -13.66
C VAL A 318 0.92 -18.78 -13.84
N VAL A 319 1.81 -17.81 -13.65
CA VAL A 319 3.26 -18.04 -13.81
C VAL A 319 3.81 -18.97 -12.71
N THR A 320 3.31 -18.86 -11.48
CA THR A 320 3.70 -19.76 -10.37
C THR A 320 3.25 -21.19 -10.65
N GLU A 321 1.96 -21.40 -10.93
CA GLU A 321 1.36 -22.72 -11.11
C GLU A 321 1.87 -23.42 -12.38
N LEU A 322 1.95 -22.70 -13.51
CA LEU A 322 2.48 -23.22 -14.76
C LEU A 322 3.97 -23.56 -14.62
N GLY A 323 4.76 -22.69 -13.96
CA GLY A 323 6.18 -22.95 -13.75
C GLY A 323 6.45 -24.14 -12.83
N LEU A 324 5.67 -24.31 -11.75
CA LEU A 324 5.72 -25.50 -10.90
C LEU A 324 5.33 -26.77 -11.68
N SER A 325 4.27 -26.70 -12.50
CA SER A 325 3.83 -27.83 -13.34
C SER A 325 4.89 -28.22 -14.38
N LEU A 326 5.50 -27.25 -15.07
CA LEU A 326 6.60 -27.48 -16.02
C LEU A 326 7.87 -28.00 -15.33
N SER A 327 8.05 -27.70 -14.04
CA SER A 327 9.12 -28.24 -13.19
C SER A 327 8.85 -29.67 -12.67
N GLY A 328 7.73 -30.29 -13.06
CA GLY A 328 7.29 -31.59 -12.54
C GLY A 328 6.75 -31.56 -11.10
N LYS A 329 6.65 -30.37 -10.47
CA LYS A 329 6.26 -30.18 -9.06
C LYS A 329 4.74 -30.03 -8.91
N THR A 330 3.96 -30.76 -9.71
CA THR A 330 2.49 -30.64 -9.81
C THR A 330 1.77 -30.92 -8.48
N SER A 331 2.25 -31.86 -7.67
CA SER A 331 1.67 -32.15 -6.34
C SER A 331 1.80 -30.95 -5.38
N LEU A 332 2.96 -30.29 -5.39
CA LEU A 332 3.22 -29.06 -4.63
C LEU A 332 2.33 -27.91 -5.11
N ALA A 333 2.14 -27.77 -6.43
CA ALA A 333 1.25 -26.77 -7.02
C ALA A 333 -0.20 -26.92 -6.49
N PHE A 334 -0.78 -28.13 -6.60
CA PHE A 334 -2.10 -28.43 -6.03
C PHE A 334 -2.19 -28.17 -4.52
N ALA A 335 -1.14 -28.45 -3.75
CA ALA A 335 -1.10 -28.17 -2.31
C ALA A 335 -1.00 -26.67 -1.96
N MET A 336 -0.48 -25.84 -2.87
CA MET A 336 -0.38 -24.38 -2.72
C MET A 336 -1.71 -23.67 -3.04
N LEU A 337 -2.55 -24.23 -3.93
CA LEU A 337 -3.80 -23.61 -4.40
C LEU A 337 -4.71 -23.04 -3.28
N PRO A 338 -4.95 -23.70 -2.13
CA PRO A 338 -5.78 -23.11 -1.07
C PRO A 338 -5.15 -21.85 -0.46
N GLY A 339 -3.83 -21.85 -0.25
CA GLY A 339 -3.12 -20.70 0.30
C GLY A 339 -3.05 -19.53 -0.69
N LEU A 340 -2.78 -19.82 -1.97
CA LEU A 340 -2.80 -18.85 -3.07
C LEU A 340 -4.21 -18.25 -3.27
N GLY A 341 -5.26 -19.06 -3.22
CA GLY A 341 -6.64 -18.62 -3.37
C GLY A 341 -7.09 -17.68 -2.24
N TRP A 342 -6.83 -18.04 -0.98
CA TRP A 342 -7.16 -17.17 0.15
C TRP A 342 -6.31 -15.91 0.19
N PHE A 343 -5.02 -15.99 -0.16
CA PHE A 343 -4.15 -14.83 -0.34
C PHE A 343 -4.72 -13.86 -1.38
N ALA A 344 -5.03 -14.34 -2.58
CA ALA A 344 -5.53 -13.51 -3.67
C ALA A 344 -6.86 -12.80 -3.30
N LEU A 345 -7.80 -13.55 -2.73
CA LEU A 345 -9.09 -12.99 -2.31
C LEU A 345 -8.94 -11.94 -1.20
N THR A 346 -8.16 -12.23 -0.16
CA THR A 346 -8.00 -11.29 0.96
C THR A 346 -7.14 -10.10 0.59
N LEU A 347 -6.05 -10.28 -0.19
CA LEU A 347 -5.22 -9.17 -0.67
C LEU A 347 -6.04 -8.19 -1.52
N LEU A 348 -6.97 -8.67 -2.35
CA LEU A 348 -7.87 -7.81 -3.11
C LEU A 348 -8.74 -6.91 -2.21
N LEU A 349 -9.20 -7.45 -1.07
CA LEU A 349 -10.01 -6.71 -0.08
C LEU A 349 -9.15 -5.77 0.79
N THR A 350 -7.91 -6.15 1.09
CA THR A 350 -6.92 -5.26 1.72
C THR A 350 -6.54 -4.11 0.80
N ALA A 351 -6.30 -4.39 -0.49
CA ALA A 351 -6.02 -3.39 -1.52
C ALA A 351 -7.20 -2.42 -1.69
N TRP A 352 -8.45 -2.92 -1.68
CA TRP A 352 -9.65 -2.07 -1.67
C TRP A 352 -9.66 -1.15 -0.44
N SER A 353 -9.39 -1.71 0.75
CA SER A 353 -9.29 -0.92 1.99
C SER A 353 -8.22 0.18 1.89
N VAL A 354 -7.03 -0.13 1.36
CA VAL A 354 -5.94 0.84 1.13
C VAL A 354 -6.32 1.90 0.10
N PHE A 355 -6.89 1.52 -1.05
CA PHE A 355 -7.28 2.45 -2.10
C PHE A 355 -8.40 3.40 -1.64
N ALA A 356 -9.36 2.91 -0.86
CA ALA A 356 -10.37 3.75 -0.22
C ALA A 356 -9.74 4.74 0.78
N LEU A 357 -8.79 4.30 1.61
CA LEU A 357 -8.05 5.17 2.53
C LEU A 357 -7.21 6.22 1.79
N LEU A 358 -6.59 5.89 0.66
CA LEU A 358 -5.83 6.85 -0.17
C LEU A 358 -6.74 7.87 -0.87
N VAL A 359 -7.92 7.44 -1.35
CA VAL A 359 -8.97 8.36 -1.83
C VAL A 359 -9.37 9.31 -0.71
N TRP A 360 -9.65 8.82 0.49
CA TRP A 360 -9.98 9.65 1.67
C TRP A 360 -8.82 10.61 2.01
N ALA A 361 -7.57 10.15 2.00
CA ALA A 361 -6.40 11.01 2.25
C ALA A 361 -6.30 12.16 1.25
N SER A 362 -6.59 11.96 -0.04
CA SER A 362 -6.60 13.04 -1.04
C SER A 362 -7.58 14.19 -0.72
N THR A 363 -8.61 13.91 0.08
CA THR A 363 -9.62 14.91 0.49
C THR A 363 -9.12 15.85 1.59
N VAL A 364 -8.23 15.36 2.47
CA VAL A 364 -7.78 16.05 3.70
C VAL A 364 -7.15 17.41 3.39
N VAL A 365 -7.49 18.41 4.20
CA VAL A 365 -6.98 19.79 4.12
C VAL A 365 -5.69 19.93 4.95
N GLY A 366 -4.73 20.70 4.45
CA GLY A 366 -3.40 20.87 5.06
C GLY A 366 -2.40 19.81 4.60
N SER A 367 -1.20 20.24 4.20
CA SER A 367 -0.13 19.37 3.70
C SER A 367 0.38 18.39 4.75
N LYS A 368 0.73 18.88 5.94
CA LYS A 368 1.26 18.08 7.06
C LYS A 368 0.28 16.97 7.48
N ALA A 369 -0.97 17.31 7.79
CA ALA A 369 -2.00 16.34 8.17
C ALA A 369 -2.26 15.27 7.10
N ARG A 370 -2.29 15.68 5.81
CA ARG A 370 -2.44 14.74 4.68
C ARG A 370 -1.24 13.79 4.56
N ALA A 371 -0.02 14.30 4.68
CA ALA A 371 1.20 13.50 4.65
C ALA A 371 1.20 12.47 5.79
N THR A 372 0.94 12.91 7.03
CA THR A 372 0.82 12.01 8.19
C THR A 372 -0.20 10.90 7.96
N PHE A 373 -1.37 11.19 7.38
CA PHE A 373 -2.38 10.16 7.11
C PHE A 373 -1.91 9.14 6.06
N VAL A 374 -1.25 9.58 4.98
CA VAL A 374 -0.64 8.66 3.99
C VAL A 374 0.46 7.81 4.61
N THR A 375 1.31 8.39 5.46
CA THR A 375 2.35 7.63 6.20
C THR A 375 1.72 6.58 7.11
N ILE A 376 0.63 6.90 7.82
CA ILE A 376 -0.09 5.93 8.66
C ILE A 376 -0.67 4.79 7.82
N ILE A 377 -1.28 5.08 6.66
CA ILE A 377 -1.78 4.05 5.73
C ILE A 377 -0.64 3.15 5.25
N GLY A 378 0.50 3.74 4.88
CA GLY A 378 1.71 3.00 4.47
C GLY A 378 2.25 2.10 5.57
N VAL A 379 2.48 2.63 6.78
CA VAL A 379 3.01 1.88 7.93
C VAL A 379 2.08 0.74 8.33
N ILE A 380 0.76 0.95 8.37
CA ILE A 380 -0.22 -0.11 8.68
C ILE A 380 -0.20 -1.20 7.59
N THR A 381 -0.04 -0.83 6.32
CA THR A 381 0.01 -1.79 5.21
C THR A 381 1.30 -2.62 5.25
N VAL A 382 2.46 -1.97 5.46
CA VAL A 382 3.77 -2.64 5.57
C VAL A 382 3.81 -3.56 6.80
N ALA A 383 3.52 -3.03 7.99
CA ALA A 383 3.49 -3.84 9.21
C ALA A 383 2.46 -4.97 9.12
N GLY A 384 1.32 -4.71 8.44
CA GLY A 384 0.28 -5.70 8.17
C GLY A 384 0.79 -6.90 7.36
N PHE A 385 1.48 -6.68 6.25
CA PHE A 385 2.00 -7.78 5.44
C PHE A 385 3.18 -8.52 6.10
N PHE A 386 4.07 -7.81 6.82
CA PHE A 386 5.23 -8.42 7.47
C PHE A 386 4.87 -9.25 8.72
N ALA A 387 3.97 -8.77 9.60
CA ALA A 387 3.75 -9.35 10.92
C ALA A 387 3.38 -10.86 10.93
N PRO A 388 2.51 -11.38 10.04
CA PRO A 388 2.18 -12.81 10.01
C PRO A 388 3.36 -13.70 9.59
N VAL A 389 4.25 -13.21 8.73
CA VAL A 389 5.42 -13.97 8.28
C VAL A 389 6.50 -14.00 9.36
N ILE A 390 6.68 -12.90 10.10
CA ILE A 390 7.60 -12.82 11.25
C ILE A 390 7.11 -13.68 12.44
N ILE A 391 5.81 -13.68 12.71
CA ILE A 391 5.21 -14.42 13.84
C ILE A 391 4.97 -15.90 13.51
N GLY A 392 4.88 -16.23 12.22
CA GLY A 392 4.67 -17.59 11.73
C GLY A 392 3.21 -18.06 11.82
N PRO A 393 2.93 -19.31 11.39
CA PRO A 393 1.56 -19.81 11.20
C PRO A 393 0.89 -20.39 12.46
N SER A 394 1.63 -20.53 13.57
CA SER A 394 1.20 -21.30 14.75
C SER A 394 0.71 -20.44 15.92
N GLY A 395 -0.09 -21.06 16.79
CA GLY A 395 -0.61 -20.42 18.00
C GLY A 395 -1.73 -19.39 17.77
N THR A 396 -2.19 -18.79 18.86
CA THR A 396 -3.37 -17.90 18.88
C THR A 396 -3.13 -16.59 18.12
N VAL A 397 -1.92 -16.04 18.19
CA VAL A 397 -1.58 -14.76 17.54
C VAL A 397 -1.67 -14.89 16.01
N ALA A 398 -1.12 -15.96 15.44
CA ALA A 398 -1.24 -16.25 14.01
C ALA A 398 -2.71 -16.35 13.56
N LYS A 399 -3.57 -16.97 14.37
CA LYS A 399 -5.00 -17.09 14.09
C LYS A 399 -5.72 -15.72 14.08
N VAL A 400 -5.41 -14.83 15.03
CA VAL A 400 -5.97 -13.46 15.06
C VAL A 400 -5.51 -12.63 13.86
N LEU A 401 -4.21 -12.69 13.53
CA LEU A 401 -3.64 -12.00 12.37
C LEU A 401 -4.26 -12.47 11.05
N SER A 402 -4.65 -13.73 10.96
CA SER A 402 -5.28 -14.31 9.77
C SER A 402 -6.70 -13.82 9.51
N TRP A 403 -7.37 -13.24 10.51
CA TRP A 403 -8.71 -12.65 10.38
C TRP A 403 -8.70 -11.11 10.35
N THR A 404 -7.59 -10.48 10.73
CA THR A 404 -7.43 -9.02 10.76
C THR A 404 -7.09 -8.48 9.36
N PRO A 405 -7.86 -7.55 8.75
CA PRO A 405 -7.81 -7.31 7.29
C PRO A 405 -6.50 -6.83 6.65
N PHE A 406 -5.58 -6.22 7.41
CA PHE A 406 -4.27 -5.80 6.88
C PHE A 406 -3.20 -6.91 6.96
N THR A 407 -3.44 -7.90 7.82
CA THR A 407 -2.55 -9.03 8.09
C THR A 407 -3.09 -10.34 7.53
N SER A 408 -4.39 -10.40 7.20
CA SER A 408 -5.05 -11.61 6.75
C SER A 408 -4.45 -12.25 5.50
N PRO A 409 -3.95 -11.53 4.47
CA PRO A 409 -3.47 -12.18 3.25
C PRO A 409 -2.28 -13.12 3.48
N LEU A 410 -1.30 -12.69 4.27
CA LEU A 410 -0.14 -13.52 4.61
C LEU A 410 -0.46 -14.49 5.76
N GLY A 411 -1.31 -14.08 6.71
CA GLY A 411 -1.70 -14.92 7.84
C GLY A 411 -2.46 -16.18 7.41
N ILE A 412 -3.55 -16.01 6.64
CA ILE A 412 -4.35 -17.16 6.22
C ILE A 412 -3.57 -18.07 5.28
N ALA A 413 -2.77 -17.51 4.37
CA ALA A 413 -1.94 -18.27 3.45
C ALA A 413 -0.88 -19.09 4.20
N GLY A 414 -0.15 -18.48 5.13
CA GLY A 414 0.83 -19.18 5.96
C GLY A 414 0.20 -20.30 6.79
N ARG A 415 -1.00 -20.08 7.35
CA ARG A 415 -1.76 -21.12 8.04
C ARG A 415 -2.26 -22.23 7.11
N SER A 416 -2.61 -21.92 5.87
CA SER A 416 -2.99 -22.92 4.86
C SER A 416 -1.79 -23.78 4.46
N PHE A 417 -0.63 -23.17 4.14
CA PHE A 417 0.61 -23.89 3.84
C PHE A 417 1.06 -24.78 5.00
N ALA A 418 0.92 -24.31 6.24
CA ALA A 418 1.24 -25.10 7.43
C ALA A 418 0.21 -26.20 7.77
N GLY A 419 -0.87 -26.37 6.99
CA GLY A 419 -1.94 -27.34 7.27
C GLY A 419 -2.78 -27.01 8.52
N GLN A 420 -2.76 -25.76 8.99
CA GLN A 420 -3.37 -25.35 10.26
C GLN A 420 -4.69 -24.56 10.11
N ALA A 421 -4.95 -23.97 8.95
CA ALA A 421 -6.23 -23.30 8.65
C ALA A 421 -7.27 -24.32 8.15
N ALA A 422 -8.47 -24.28 8.74
CA ALA A 422 -9.64 -24.90 8.12
C ALA A 422 -10.12 -24.02 6.95
N TRP A 423 -10.68 -24.62 5.90
CA TRP A 423 -11.09 -23.90 4.68
C TRP A 423 -12.02 -22.71 4.93
N TRP A 424 -12.89 -22.78 5.95
CA TRP A 424 -13.80 -21.71 6.33
C TRP A 424 -13.11 -20.53 7.04
N GLU A 425 -11.90 -20.69 7.59
CA GLU A 425 -11.18 -19.57 8.23
C GLU A 425 -10.86 -18.46 7.20
N GLY A 426 -10.69 -18.82 5.92
CA GLY A 426 -10.52 -17.88 4.82
C GLY A 426 -11.79 -17.13 4.43
N LEU A 427 -12.97 -17.77 4.53
CA LEU A 427 -14.27 -17.08 4.35
C LEU A 427 -14.52 -16.06 5.47
N VAL A 428 -14.15 -16.39 6.71
CA VAL A 428 -14.23 -15.45 7.85
C VAL A 428 -13.29 -14.26 7.64
N ALA A 429 -12.03 -14.52 7.26
CA ALA A 429 -11.06 -13.47 6.94
C ALA A 429 -11.55 -12.55 5.81
N ALA A 430 -12.06 -13.13 4.72
CA ALA A 430 -12.61 -12.38 3.60
C ALA A 430 -13.87 -11.59 3.98
N GLY A 431 -14.77 -12.17 4.80
CA GLY A 431 -15.97 -11.47 5.30
C GLY A 431 -15.62 -10.22 6.13
N ILE A 432 -14.67 -10.34 7.06
CA ILE A 432 -14.21 -9.21 7.89
C ILE A 432 -13.52 -8.14 7.02
N ALA A 433 -12.67 -8.55 6.08
CA ALA A 433 -12.00 -7.64 5.17
C ALA A 433 -12.97 -6.93 4.22
N LEU A 434 -14.01 -7.62 3.73
CA LEU A 434 -15.05 -7.06 2.88
C LEU A 434 -15.89 -6.02 3.64
N VAL A 435 -16.30 -6.31 4.88
CA VAL A 435 -17.04 -5.35 5.72
C VAL A 435 -16.21 -4.09 5.95
N LEU A 436 -14.92 -4.23 6.28
CA LEU A 436 -14.02 -3.08 6.43
C LEU A 436 -13.88 -2.29 5.12
N ALA A 437 -13.65 -2.97 3.99
CA ALA A 437 -13.47 -2.34 2.69
C ALA A 437 -14.72 -1.55 2.25
N VAL A 438 -15.92 -2.08 2.49
CA VAL A 438 -17.20 -1.40 2.22
C VAL A 438 -17.37 -0.17 3.12
N ILE A 439 -17.08 -0.27 4.42
CA ILE A 439 -17.13 0.87 5.35
C ILE A 439 -16.15 1.97 4.91
N LEU A 440 -14.90 1.62 4.62
CA LEU A 440 -13.89 2.56 4.16
C LEU A 440 -14.26 3.20 2.81
N HIS A 441 -14.84 2.45 1.87
CA HIS A 441 -15.34 2.99 0.60
C HIS A 441 -16.51 3.97 0.83
N ALA A 442 -17.44 3.68 1.74
CA ALA A 442 -18.55 4.56 2.09
C ALA A 442 -18.04 5.88 2.69
N LEU A 443 -17.08 5.81 3.62
CA LEU A 443 -16.43 6.98 4.22
C LEU A 443 -15.64 7.80 3.19
N ALA A 444 -14.80 7.14 2.39
CA ALA A 444 -13.96 7.78 1.37
C ALA A 444 -14.77 8.49 0.29
N SER A 445 -15.82 7.83 -0.23
CA SER A 445 -16.73 8.43 -1.21
C SER A 445 -17.55 9.59 -0.61
N GLY A 446 -17.93 9.52 0.67
CA GLY A 446 -18.57 10.62 1.39
C GLY A 446 -17.63 11.83 1.58
N ALA A 447 -16.39 11.59 1.96
CA ALA A 447 -15.36 12.61 2.09
C ALA A 447 -15.01 13.24 0.74
N TYR A 448 -14.92 12.44 -0.33
CA TYR A 448 -14.60 12.91 -1.68
C TYR A 448 -15.65 13.89 -2.19
N VAL A 449 -16.94 13.48 -2.17
CA VAL A 449 -18.08 14.36 -2.48
C VAL A 449 -18.00 15.67 -1.69
N ARG A 450 -17.79 15.60 -0.37
CA ARG A 450 -17.73 16.80 0.47
C ARG A 450 -16.59 17.73 0.07
N SER A 451 -15.41 17.20 -0.24
CA SER A 451 -14.23 18.00 -0.61
C SER A 451 -14.28 18.58 -2.02
N VAL A 452 -15.08 17.99 -2.92
CA VAL A 452 -15.34 18.49 -4.26
C VAL A 452 -16.43 19.58 -4.21
N LEU A 453 -17.58 19.29 -3.60
CA LEU A 453 -18.70 20.23 -3.50
C LEU A 453 -18.44 21.44 -2.57
N SER A 454 -17.45 21.37 -1.67
CA SER A 454 -17.04 22.53 -0.86
C SER A 454 -16.24 23.59 -1.64
N GLY A 455 -15.79 23.26 -2.87
CA GLY A 455 -14.92 24.09 -3.69
C GLY A 455 -13.50 24.27 -3.14
N GLY A 456 -12.59 24.73 -4.00
CA GLY A 456 -11.22 25.08 -3.63
C GLY A 456 -11.10 26.30 -2.70
N GLY A 457 -11.29 26.11 -1.39
CA GLY A 457 -10.75 27.00 -0.35
C GLY A 457 -11.71 28.01 0.32
N ARG A 458 -13.01 28.04 -0.04
CA ARG A 458 -14.01 28.90 0.63
C ARG A 458 -15.11 28.12 1.36
N GLY A 459 -14.72 27.03 2.02
CA GLY A 459 -15.53 26.42 3.08
C GLY A 459 -15.90 27.48 4.13
N GLY A 460 -17.20 27.67 4.36
CA GLY A 460 -17.75 28.91 4.90
C GLY A 460 -17.22 29.32 6.28
N ARG A 461 -16.19 30.16 6.30
CA ARG A 461 -15.94 31.09 7.41
C ARG A 461 -17.13 32.05 7.46
N THR A 462 -18.09 31.78 8.34
CA THR A 462 -19.02 32.81 8.80
C THR A 462 -18.17 33.98 9.30
N VAL A 463 -18.34 35.15 8.68
CA VAL A 463 -17.54 36.33 9.04
C VAL A 463 -17.95 36.72 10.45
N LYS A 464 -17.13 36.34 11.44
CA LYS A 464 -17.23 36.87 12.80
C LYS A 464 -16.88 38.36 12.71
N MET A 465 -17.92 39.16 12.51
CA MET A 465 -17.88 40.62 12.49
C MET A 465 -17.01 41.10 13.65
N SER A 466 -16.00 41.91 13.36
CA SER A 466 -15.14 42.46 14.40
C SER A 466 -15.99 43.27 15.38
N LYS A 467 -15.56 43.38 16.65
CA LYS A 467 -16.29 44.15 17.67
C LYS A 467 -16.56 45.60 17.22
N ARG A 468 -15.72 46.16 16.33
CA ARG A 468 -15.91 47.47 15.69
C ARG A 468 -17.15 47.49 14.78
N ALA A 469 -17.35 46.47 13.95
CA ALA A 469 -18.52 46.37 13.07
C ALA A 469 -19.84 46.20 13.85
N GLN A 470 -19.84 45.40 14.94
CA GLN A 470 -21.00 45.33 15.85
C GLN A 470 -21.29 46.69 16.51
N LYS A 471 -20.27 47.45 16.93
CA LYS A 471 -20.45 48.77 17.56
C LYS A 471 -21.01 49.82 16.58
N VAL A 472 -20.66 49.76 15.29
CA VAL A 472 -21.25 50.64 14.26
C VAL A 472 -22.70 50.27 13.99
N GLY A 473 -23.04 48.98 13.90
CA GLY A 473 -24.43 48.54 13.72
C GLY A 473 -25.36 48.99 14.85
N ALA A 474 -24.90 48.93 16.10
CA ALA A 474 -25.65 49.39 17.27
C ALA A 474 -25.78 50.93 17.37
N ALA A 475 -24.92 51.70 16.70
CA ALA A 475 -24.99 53.16 16.69
C ALA A 475 -26.03 53.72 15.69
N ALA A 476 -26.46 52.91 14.72
CA ALA A 476 -27.42 53.31 13.69
C ALA A 476 -28.90 53.13 14.09
N SER A 477 -29.18 52.53 15.26
CA SER A 477 -30.53 52.07 15.66
C SER A 477 -31.18 52.88 16.78
N THR A 478 -30.97 54.20 16.82
CA THR A 478 -31.56 55.10 17.83
C THR A 478 -32.25 56.31 17.16
N PRO A 479 -33.58 56.35 17.07
CA PRO A 479 -34.32 57.58 16.80
C PRO A 479 -34.26 58.49 18.04
N GLY A 480 -33.95 59.78 17.84
CA GLY A 480 -33.64 60.71 18.93
C GLY A 480 -34.84 61.31 19.67
N SER A 481 -34.57 61.92 20.83
CA SER A 481 -35.53 62.74 21.58
C SER A 481 -34.81 63.71 22.52
N GLY A 482 -35.32 64.95 22.61
CA GLY A 482 -35.11 65.85 23.76
C GLY A 482 -33.78 66.60 23.83
N ALA A 483 -33.84 67.82 24.36
CA ALA A 483 -32.69 68.66 24.68
C ALA A 483 -32.91 69.37 26.03
N LYS A 484 -31.88 70.11 26.51
CA LYS A 484 -31.84 71.03 27.68
C LYS A 484 -31.69 70.36 29.06
N ASP A 485 -31.01 70.97 30.05
CA ASP A 485 -30.30 72.28 30.11
C ASP A 485 -28.96 72.17 30.91
N SER A 486 -28.22 73.28 30.97
CA SER A 486 -26.79 73.49 31.37
C SER A 486 -26.52 73.62 32.91
N PRO A 487 -25.31 74.02 33.41
CA PRO A 487 -23.95 73.45 33.24
C PRO A 487 -23.04 73.44 34.54
N ALA A 488 -21.78 72.99 34.36
CA ALA A 488 -20.52 73.48 34.99
C ALA A 488 -20.13 73.17 36.46
N SER A 489 -18.98 72.49 36.60
CA SER A 489 -17.81 72.92 37.40
C SER A 489 -16.53 72.23 36.87
N ALA A 490 -15.33 72.66 37.29
CA ALA A 490 -14.04 72.18 36.78
C ALA A 490 -13.08 71.75 37.93
N ALA A 491 -12.05 70.95 37.62
CA ALA A 491 -10.66 71.10 38.11
C ALA A 491 -9.72 69.99 37.57
N ASP A 492 -8.46 70.38 37.38
CA ASP A 492 -7.16 69.69 37.51
C ASP A 492 -6.91 68.30 36.87
N ASP A 493 -5.92 68.25 35.96
CA ASP A 493 -4.54 67.71 36.12
C ASP A 493 -4.34 66.45 37.03
N SER A 494 -3.40 65.52 36.76
CA SER A 494 -2.08 65.65 36.12
C SER A 494 -1.49 64.33 35.58
N ASP A 495 -0.62 64.46 34.57
CA ASP A 495 0.59 63.66 34.22
C ASP A 495 0.58 62.13 33.97
N ASP A 496 1.45 61.76 33.00
CA ASP A 496 2.01 60.42 32.77
C ASP A 496 3.09 60.07 33.83
N SER A 497 3.41 58.78 34.02
CA SER A 497 4.73 58.20 33.65
C SER A 497 4.98 56.78 34.21
N ASP A 498 5.42 55.91 33.29
CA ASP A 498 6.57 54.99 33.35
C ASP A 498 6.73 53.84 34.38
N GLU A 499 7.12 52.71 33.79
CA GLU A 499 8.14 51.72 34.20
C GLU A 499 7.98 50.74 35.40
N ASP A 500 8.02 49.46 35.01
CA ASP A 500 8.90 48.40 35.54
C ASP A 500 8.63 47.59 36.84
N ALA A 501 9.50 46.58 36.97
CA ALA A 501 9.74 45.62 38.05
C ALA A 501 8.89 44.34 38.11
N GLU A 502 9.56 43.21 37.86
CA GLU A 502 9.16 41.91 38.37
C GLU A 502 9.21 41.88 39.91
N SER A 503 8.37 41.09 40.57
CA SER A 503 8.80 39.79 41.13
C SER A 503 7.94 39.25 42.29
N ALA A 504 8.16 37.96 42.58
CA ALA A 504 8.21 37.37 43.91
C ALA A 504 6.93 37.18 44.78
N ILE A 505 6.40 35.94 44.67
CA ILE A 505 5.97 35.01 45.75
C ILE A 505 4.91 35.42 46.82
N ASP A 506 4.02 34.45 47.08
CA ASP A 506 3.63 33.92 48.40
C ASP A 506 2.23 34.25 48.99
N ALA A 507 1.88 33.44 50.00
CA ALA A 507 0.84 33.63 51.03
C ALA A 507 -0.66 33.40 50.69
N LYS A 508 -1.10 32.17 51.00
CA LYS A 508 -1.95 31.89 52.18
C LYS A 508 -3.49 32.16 52.15
N SER A 509 -4.20 31.06 51.88
CA SER A 509 -5.32 30.48 52.66
C SER A 509 -6.69 31.19 52.84
N THR A 510 -7.74 30.48 52.39
CA THR A 510 -8.99 30.13 53.11
C THR A 510 -9.90 31.22 53.72
N ALA A 511 -11.12 31.34 53.19
CA ALA A 511 -12.42 31.34 53.92
C ALA A 511 -13.60 31.60 52.94
N ALA A 512 -14.83 31.11 53.12
CA ALA A 512 -15.37 30.00 53.92
C ALA A 512 -16.84 29.72 53.51
N SER A 513 -17.46 28.66 54.07
CA SER A 513 -18.92 28.38 54.12
C SER A 513 -19.64 28.00 52.80
N ALA A 514 -20.65 27.11 52.80
CA ALA A 514 -21.19 26.22 53.84
C ALA A 514 -21.83 24.97 53.15
N LYS A 515 -21.80 23.74 53.72
CA LYS A 515 -22.78 23.12 54.67
C LYS A 515 -24.20 22.98 54.10
N GLU A 516 -24.97 21.90 54.31
CA GLU A 516 -24.87 20.64 55.11
C GLU A 516 -25.82 19.60 54.44
N SER A 517 -25.53 18.29 54.29
CA SER A 517 -25.33 17.16 55.23
C SER A 517 -26.61 16.41 55.68
N ASP A 518 -26.60 15.08 55.55
CA ASP A 518 -26.71 14.09 56.65
C ASP A 518 -26.25 12.73 56.06
N ALA A 519 -25.38 11.92 56.68
CA ALA A 519 -25.43 11.21 57.98
C ALA A 519 -26.41 10.00 57.96
N LYS A 520 -26.16 8.84 58.59
CA LYS A 520 -25.32 8.53 59.77
C LYS A 520 -25.16 6.99 59.95
N LYS A 521 -24.03 6.50 60.48
CA LYS A 521 -23.79 5.32 61.39
C LYS A 521 -24.55 3.96 61.23
N SER A 522 -24.10 2.80 61.76
CA SER A 522 -22.78 2.18 62.07
C SER A 522 -23.03 0.76 62.69
N ASP A 523 -21.96 -0.03 62.87
CA ASP A 523 -21.78 -1.12 63.88
C ASP A 523 -22.29 -2.57 63.69
N VAL A 524 -21.35 -3.47 63.35
CA VAL A 524 -20.91 -4.69 64.07
C VAL A 524 -21.93 -5.73 64.60
N LYS A 525 -21.84 -7.00 64.13
CA LYS A 525 -21.38 -8.18 64.94
C LYS A 525 -20.97 -9.40 64.05
N SER A 526 -20.75 -10.58 64.66
CA SER A 526 -19.72 -11.58 64.30
C SER A 526 -20.19 -13.06 64.30
N ALA A 527 -19.24 -13.96 63.94
CA ALA A 527 -19.17 -15.43 64.22
C ALA A 527 -19.75 -16.39 63.15
N ALA A 528 -19.23 -17.62 62.95
CA ALA A 528 -17.93 -18.27 63.28
C ALA A 528 -17.84 -19.65 62.56
N LYS A 529 -16.74 -20.42 62.81
CA LYS A 529 -16.47 -21.82 62.38
C LYS A 529 -16.05 -22.01 60.90
N ASP A 530 -15.19 -22.95 60.45
CA ASP A 530 -14.25 -23.97 61.02
C ASP A 530 -13.23 -24.35 59.90
N GLU A 531 -12.18 -25.19 59.99
CA GLU A 531 -11.08 -25.56 60.94
C GLU A 531 -10.00 -26.35 60.08
N GLU A 532 -8.80 -26.69 60.61
CA GLU A 532 -7.66 -27.43 59.98
C GLU A 532 -6.89 -26.71 58.81
N ASP A 533 -5.55 -26.55 58.72
CA ASP A 533 -4.28 -27.26 59.07
C ASP A 533 -3.56 -27.83 57.80
N ALA A 534 -2.22 -27.87 57.65
CA ALA A 534 -1.09 -27.26 58.37
C ALA A 534 0.24 -27.37 57.56
N LYS A 535 1.34 -26.85 58.13
CA LYS A 535 2.78 -27.10 57.84
C LYS A 535 3.48 -26.40 56.65
N SER A 536 4.24 -25.38 57.05
CA SER A 536 5.55 -24.97 56.52
C SER A 536 6.58 -26.10 56.37
N ALA A 537 7.51 -25.95 55.41
CA ALA A 537 8.95 -26.18 55.61
C ALA A 537 9.78 -25.41 54.55
N ASP A 538 10.85 -24.72 54.98
CA ASP A 538 11.95 -24.25 54.11
C ASP A 538 13.04 -25.33 53.98
N ASP A 539 13.74 -25.39 52.83
CA ASP A 539 15.22 -25.27 52.75
C ASP A 539 15.70 -25.36 51.27
N PRO A 540 16.50 -24.41 50.76
CA PRO A 540 17.20 -24.53 49.49
C PRO A 540 18.71 -24.79 49.67
N ARG A 541 19.26 -25.85 49.04
CA ARG A 541 20.71 -26.05 48.97
C ARG A 541 21.21 -26.98 47.87
N ASP A 542 22.44 -26.73 47.44
CA ASP A 542 23.16 -27.38 46.34
C ASP A 542 23.70 -28.78 46.69
N GLY A 543 24.14 -29.53 45.67
CA GLY A 543 25.42 -30.24 45.80
C GLY A 543 25.54 -31.71 45.37
N LYS A 544 25.22 -32.06 44.12
CA LYS A 544 26.11 -32.84 43.24
C LYS A 544 25.62 -32.97 41.80
#